data_AF-A0A6B2LP25-F1
#
_entry.id   AF-A0A6B2LP25-F1
#
_cell.length_a   1.000
_cell.length_b   1.000
_cell.length_c   1.000
_cell.angle_alpha   90.00
_cell.angle_beta   90.00
_cell.angle_gamma   90.00
#
_symmetry.space_group_name_H-M   'P 1'
#
loop_
_entity.id
_entity.type
_entity.pdbx_description
1 polymer ?
#
loop_
_entity_poly.entity_id
_entity_poly.type
_entity_poly.pdbx_seq_one_letter_code
_entity_poly.pdbx_strand_id
1 'polypeptide(L)'
;MFPKMIVCTQPRVMAAISVARRVSQELDGDSVGGSVGYKVGGGKGNTVRGSKIMFMTDASLVHSTQKDPMLSEISVLIIDEAHERSLSTDVVIGLAKMVLQKRNDFYVIITSATI
;
A
#
# COMPACT_ATOMS: atom_id res chain seq x y z
N MET A 1 -18.56 -4.73 1.51
CA MET A 1 -17.27 -5.17 2.12
C MET A 1 -16.28 -5.33 0.98
N PHE A 2 -15.06 -4.78 1.07
CA PHE A 2 -14.06 -4.93 0.01
C PHE A 2 -13.53 -6.37 0.01
N PRO A 3 -13.60 -7.11 -1.10
CA PRO A 3 -13.31 -8.55 -1.09
C PRO A 3 -11.82 -8.89 -1.08
N LYS A 4 -10.94 -7.90 -1.31
CA LYS A 4 -9.49 -8.07 -1.49
C LYS A 4 -8.69 -7.14 -0.56
N MET A 5 -7.37 -7.13 -0.70
CA MET A 5 -6.46 -6.39 0.17
C MET A 5 -6.62 -4.87 0.02
N ILE A 6 -6.46 -4.15 1.14
CA ILE A 6 -6.25 -2.70 1.18
C ILE A 6 -4.76 -2.45 1.29
N VAL A 7 -4.20 -1.67 0.36
CA VAL A 7 -2.80 -1.25 0.38
C VAL A 7 -2.73 0.23 0.70
N CYS A 8 -1.90 0.62 1.64
CA CYS A 8 -1.57 2.01 1.93
C CYS A 8 -0.08 2.25 1.70
N THR A 9 0.27 3.18 0.82
CA THR A 9 1.67 3.53 0.57
C THR A 9 2.15 4.62 1.52
N GLN A 10 3.43 4.60 1.82
CA GLN A 10 4.14 5.59 2.63
C GLN A 10 5.46 5.96 1.94
N PRO A 11 5.88 7.24 1.94
CA PRO A 11 7.09 7.65 1.23
C PRO A 11 8.37 7.06 1.87
N ARG A 12 8.33 6.78 3.18
CA ARG A 12 9.49 6.33 3.96
C ARG A 12 9.31 4.91 4.51
N VAL A 13 10.38 4.12 4.47
CA VAL A 13 10.43 2.76 5.01
C VAL A 13 10.01 2.71 6.49
N MET A 14 10.57 3.60 7.31
CA MET A 14 10.27 3.61 8.75
C MET A 14 8.83 4.04 9.04
N ALA A 15 8.23 4.89 8.20
CA ALA A 15 6.83 5.25 8.31
C ALA A 15 5.92 4.05 8.02
N ALA A 16 6.16 3.31 6.92
CA ALA A 16 5.42 2.10 6.60
C ALA A 16 5.46 1.05 7.75
N ILE A 17 6.64 0.81 8.33
CA ILE A 17 6.81 -0.14 9.44
C ILE A 17 6.12 0.36 10.70
N SER A 18 6.32 1.64 11.06
CA SER A 18 5.76 2.25 12.26
C SER A 18 4.23 2.24 12.24
N VAL A 19 3.63 2.68 11.14
CA VAL A 19 2.17 2.72 10.98
C VAL A 19 1.58 1.30 10.99
N ALA A 20 2.21 0.34 10.31
CA ALA A 20 1.75 -1.05 10.36
C ALA A 20 1.73 -1.63 11.78
N ARG A 21 2.78 -1.37 12.56
CA ARG A 21 2.83 -1.77 13.98
C ARG A 21 1.73 -1.09 14.79
N ARG A 22 1.57 0.22 14.63
CA ARG A 22 0.55 0.98 15.36
C ARG A 22 -0.87 0.51 15.04
N VAL A 23 -1.19 0.29 13.78
CA VAL A 23 -2.53 -0.19 13.38
C VAL A 23 -2.74 -1.64 13.82
N SER A 24 -1.70 -2.49 13.76
CA SER A 24 -1.79 -3.85 14.29
C SER A 24 -2.04 -3.89 15.81
N GLN A 25 -1.47 -2.95 16.56
CA GLN A 25 -1.73 -2.79 18.00
C GLN A 25 -3.19 -2.47 18.28
N GLU A 26 -3.75 -1.53 17.53
CA GLU A 26 -5.13 -1.05 17.72
C GLU A 26 -6.18 -2.10 17.30
N LEU A 27 -5.86 -2.98 16.35
CA LEU A 27 -6.80 -3.99 15.85
C LEU A 27 -6.72 -5.33 16.61
N ASP A 28 -5.53 -5.92 16.73
CA ASP A 28 -5.37 -7.32 17.16
C ASP A 28 -4.41 -7.49 18.36
N GLY A 29 -3.98 -6.40 19.00
CA GLY A 29 -3.14 -6.49 20.21
C GLY A 29 -1.70 -6.98 19.96
N ASP A 30 -1.00 -6.34 19.03
CA ASP A 30 0.46 -6.41 18.78
C ASP A 30 1.01 -7.51 17.84
N SER A 31 0.19 -8.37 17.22
CA SER A 31 0.70 -9.39 16.28
C SER A 31 0.71 -8.94 14.82
N VAL A 32 1.74 -8.19 14.40
CA VAL A 32 1.98 -7.89 12.98
C VAL A 32 2.10 -9.19 12.18
N GLY A 33 1.35 -9.31 11.08
CA GLY A 33 1.28 -10.51 10.25
C GLY A 33 -0.03 -11.28 10.34
N GLY A 34 -0.92 -10.90 11.25
CA GLY A 34 -2.33 -11.26 11.24
C GLY A 34 -3.11 -10.44 10.20
N SER A 35 -4.01 -9.56 10.65
CA SER A 35 -4.83 -8.74 9.74
C SER A 35 -4.07 -7.58 9.08
N VAL A 36 -2.94 -7.17 9.66
CA VAL A 36 -2.09 -6.05 9.20
C VAL A 36 -0.68 -6.53 8.91
N GLY A 37 -0.09 -6.08 7.81
CA GLY A 37 1.32 -6.30 7.50
C GLY A 37 1.99 -5.10 6.86
N TYR A 38 3.29 -5.23 6.61
CA TYR A 38 4.02 -4.30 5.78
C TYR A 38 4.93 -4.99 4.78
N LYS A 39 5.27 -4.28 3.69
CA LYS A 39 6.21 -4.70 2.67
C LYS A 39 7.12 -3.54 2.31
N VAL A 40 8.40 -3.66 2.66
CA VAL A 40 9.40 -2.61 2.38
C VAL A 40 10.67 -3.22 1.76
N GLY A 41 11.23 -2.50 0.80
CA GLY A 41 12.42 -2.92 0.05
C GLY A 41 12.15 -4.04 -0.96
N GLY A 42 13.23 -4.64 -1.49
CA GLY A 42 13.21 -5.58 -2.61
C GLY A 42 13.13 -7.07 -2.27
N GLY A 43 12.98 -7.48 -0.99
CA GLY A 43 12.87 -8.93 -0.72
C GLY A 43 13.01 -9.48 0.70
N LYS A 44 13.13 -8.65 1.76
CA LYS A 44 13.35 -9.18 3.13
C LYS A 44 12.36 -8.72 4.20
N GLY A 45 11.57 -7.68 3.95
CA GLY A 45 10.58 -7.15 4.89
C GLY A 45 9.17 -7.66 4.63
N ASN A 46 9.01 -8.91 4.17
CA ASN A 46 7.72 -9.43 3.73
C ASN A 46 7.05 -10.18 4.89
N THR A 47 6.27 -9.48 5.69
CA THR A 47 5.02 -10.09 6.12
C THR A 47 4.15 -10.07 4.84
N VAL A 48 3.60 -11.17 4.32
CA VAL A 48 2.29 -11.68 4.71
C VAL A 48 1.85 -12.78 3.71
N ARG A 49 1.18 -13.82 4.23
CA ARG A 49 0.01 -14.46 3.58
C ARG A 49 -1.20 -14.22 4.49
N GLY A 50 -2.29 -13.62 3.99
CA GLY A 50 -3.57 -13.51 4.71
C GLY A 50 -3.97 -12.15 5.32
N SER A 51 -3.11 -11.12 5.33
CA SER A 51 -3.47 -9.80 5.86
C SER A 51 -4.44 -9.06 4.95
N LYS A 52 -5.35 -8.32 5.59
CA LYS A 52 -6.38 -7.50 4.94
C LYS A 52 -5.88 -6.08 4.66
N ILE A 53 -4.94 -5.59 5.47
CA ILE A 53 -4.33 -4.26 5.36
C ILE A 53 -2.81 -4.43 5.20
N MET A 54 -2.24 -3.74 4.22
CA MET A 54 -0.82 -3.80 3.90
C MET A 54 -0.24 -2.39 3.75
N PHE A 55 0.79 -2.09 4.54
CA PHE A 55 1.56 -0.86 4.40
C PHE A 55 2.82 -1.11 3.56
N MET A 56 3.13 -0.26 2.60
CA MET A 56 4.35 -0.42 1.80
C MET A 56 4.95 0.90 1.39
N THR A 57 6.18 0.90 0.90
CA THR A 57 6.69 2.11 0.24
C THR A 57 6.17 2.22 -1.19
N ASP A 58 6.11 3.45 -1.71
CA ASP A 58 5.78 3.69 -3.12
C ASP A 58 6.65 2.84 -4.05
N ALA A 59 7.96 2.80 -3.80
CA ALA A 59 8.90 1.99 -4.56
C ALA A 59 8.61 0.48 -4.46
N SER A 60 8.17 -0.02 -3.30
CA SER A 60 7.76 -1.42 -3.14
C SER A 60 6.47 -1.74 -3.91
N LEU A 61 5.55 -0.77 -4.07
CA LEU A 61 4.38 -0.93 -4.92
C LEU A 61 4.77 -0.95 -6.41
N VAL A 62 5.62 -0.02 -6.86
CA VAL A 62 6.16 0.00 -8.24
C VAL A 62 6.90 -1.29 -8.57
N HIS A 63 7.62 -1.89 -7.61
CA HIS A 63 8.24 -3.19 -7.84
C HIS A 63 7.20 -4.31 -7.94
N SER A 64 6.13 -4.25 -7.15
CA SER A 64 5.06 -5.25 -7.18
C SER A 64 4.27 -5.24 -8.49
N THR A 65 4.11 -4.07 -9.12
CA THR A 65 3.43 -3.95 -10.44
C THR A 65 4.21 -4.60 -11.58
N GLN A 66 5.51 -4.87 -11.42
CA GLN A 66 6.27 -5.63 -12.43
C GLN A 66 5.79 -7.08 -12.53
N LYS A 67 5.33 -7.66 -11.41
CA LYS A 67 4.81 -9.03 -11.36
C LYS A 67 3.32 -9.07 -11.63
N ASP A 68 2.58 -8.09 -11.12
CA ASP A 68 1.14 -7.96 -11.33
C ASP A 68 0.78 -6.51 -11.72
N PRO A 69 0.83 -6.20 -13.03
CA PRO A 69 0.51 -4.85 -13.54
C PRO A 69 -0.95 -4.43 -13.29
N MET A 70 -1.84 -5.38 -13.03
CA MET A 70 -3.26 -5.13 -12.83
C MET A 70 -3.62 -4.97 -11.35
N LEU A 71 -2.65 -5.13 -10.44
CA LEU A 71 -2.85 -5.06 -8.99
C LEU A 71 -3.99 -5.96 -8.52
N SER A 72 -4.14 -7.14 -9.14
CA SER A 72 -5.32 -8.01 -9.10
C SER A 72 -5.80 -8.37 -7.69
N GLU A 73 -4.88 -8.48 -6.73
CA GLU A 73 -5.12 -8.80 -5.31
C GLU A 73 -5.44 -7.57 -4.43
N ILE A 74 -5.40 -6.37 -5.00
CA ILE A 74 -5.72 -5.11 -4.31
C ILE A 74 -7.11 -4.64 -4.77
N SER A 75 -7.99 -4.35 -3.80
CA SER A 75 -9.26 -3.64 -4.07
C SER A 75 -9.19 -2.16 -3.76
N VAL A 76 -8.37 -1.75 -2.78
CA VAL A 76 -8.23 -0.34 -2.41
C VAL A 76 -6.75 0.01 -2.31
N LEU A 77 -6.33 1.04 -3.04
CA LEU A 77 -5.01 1.64 -2.94
C LEU A 77 -5.13 3.04 -2.32
N ILE A 78 -4.51 3.23 -1.17
CA ILE A 78 -4.34 4.51 -0.51
C ILE A 78 -2.93 5.01 -0.82
N ILE A 79 -2.82 6.18 -1.45
CA ILE A 79 -1.56 6.86 -1.73
C ILE A 79 -1.42 7.99 -0.72
N ASP A 80 -0.61 7.76 0.31
CA ASP A 80 -0.44 8.72 1.40
C ASP A 80 0.69 9.70 1.15
N GLU A 81 0.64 10.84 1.86
CA GLU A 81 1.66 11.88 1.81
C GLU A 81 1.95 12.38 0.39
N ALA A 82 0.92 12.48 -0.47
CA ALA A 82 1.08 12.82 -1.88
C ALA A 82 1.72 14.20 -2.13
N HIS A 83 1.75 15.07 -1.10
CA HIS A 83 2.48 16.35 -1.10
C HIS A 83 4.00 16.21 -1.15
N GLU A 84 4.58 15.05 -0.80
CA GLU A 84 6.03 14.85 -0.88
C GLU A 84 6.53 14.79 -2.35
N ARG A 85 5.62 14.62 -3.33
CA ARG A 85 5.91 14.69 -4.78
C ARG A 85 7.14 13.88 -5.21
N SER A 86 7.32 12.69 -4.62
CA SER A 86 8.42 11.82 -5.01
C SER A 86 8.18 11.23 -6.40
N LEU A 87 9.25 10.93 -7.14
CA LEU A 87 9.14 10.25 -8.45
C LEU A 87 8.35 8.94 -8.34
N SER A 88 8.53 8.19 -7.25
CA SER A 88 7.81 6.92 -7.06
C SER A 88 6.32 7.16 -6.87
N THR A 89 5.93 8.20 -6.12
CA THR A 89 4.53 8.58 -5.91
C THR A 89 3.86 8.96 -7.25
N ASP A 90 4.52 9.78 -8.06
CA ASP A 90 4.00 10.18 -9.38
C ASP A 90 3.82 8.97 -10.31
N VAL A 91 4.78 8.04 -10.32
CA VAL A 91 4.68 6.77 -11.07
C VAL A 91 3.52 5.91 -10.57
N VAL A 92 3.35 5.78 -9.24
CA VAL A 92 2.23 5.03 -8.64
C VAL A 92 0.89 5.63 -9.07
N ILE A 93 0.73 6.96 -9.05
CA ILE A 93 -0.50 7.63 -9.49
C ILE A 93 -0.78 7.34 -10.97
N GLY A 94 0.25 7.40 -11.83
CA GLY A 94 0.13 7.07 -13.25
C GLY A 94 -0.35 5.63 -13.47
N LEU A 95 0.28 4.66 -12.78
CA LEU A 95 -0.10 3.25 -12.84
C LEU A 95 -1.52 3.02 -12.30
N ALA A 96 -1.87 3.61 -11.17
CA ALA A 96 -3.19 3.49 -10.56
C ALA A 96 -4.29 4.00 -11.50
N LYS A 97 -4.06 5.12 -12.19
CA LYS A 97 -4.97 5.66 -13.22
C LYS A 97 -5.20 4.67 -14.37
N MET A 98 -4.14 3.99 -14.84
CA MET A 98 -4.26 2.98 -15.89
C MET A 98 -5.07 1.76 -15.43
N VAL A 99 -4.92 1.34 -14.16
CA VAL A 99 -5.68 0.23 -13.57
C VAL A 99 -7.15 0.61 -13.39
N LEU A 100 -7.43 1.81 -12.88
CA LEU A 100 -8.80 2.34 -12.72
C LEU A 100 -9.60 2.32 -14.02
N GLN A 101 -8.96 2.61 -15.16
CA GLN A 101 -9.62 2.55 -16.47
C GLN A 101 -10.03 1.14 -16.90
N LYS A 102 -9.48 0.10 -16.28
CA LYS A 102 -9.69 -1.31 -16.64
C LYS A 102 -10.44 -2.11 -15.57
N ARG A 103 -10.48 -1.63 -14.31
CA ARG A 103 -11.03 -2.35 -13.16
C ARG A 103 -12.04 -1.49 -12.40
N ASN A 104 -13.31 -1.89 -12.49
CA ASN A 104 -14.39 -1.28 -11.71
C ASN A 104 -14.41 -1.73 -10.23
N ASP A 105 -13.66 -2.78 -9.89
CA ASP A 105 -13.51 -3.33 -8.52
C ASP A 105 -12.29 -2.76 -7.78
N PHE A 106 -11.65 -1.72 -8.34
CA PHE A 106 -10.45 -1.10 -7.81
C PHE A 106 -10.73 0.36 -7.44
N TYR A 107 -10.38 0.73 -6.22
CA TYR A 107 -10.60 2.06 -5.66
C TYR A 107 -9.26 2.70 -5.30
N VAL A 108 -9.13 4.00 -5.56
CA VAL A 108 -7.93 4.77 -5.21
C VAL A 108 -8.34 5.92 -4.29
N ILE A 109 -7.63 6.06 -3.18
CA ILE A 109 -7.74 7.18 -2.23
C ILE A 109 -6.39 7.88 -2.24
N ILE A 110 -6.40 9.21 -2.37
CA ILE A 110 -5.18 10.02 -2.31
C ILE A 110 -5.30 10.92 -1.09
N THR A 111 -4.33 10.83 -0.18
CA THR A 111 -4.24 11.66 1.03
C THR A 111 -3.01 12.55 0.97
N SER A 112 -3.12 13.72 1.59
CA SER A 112 -2.09 14.75 1.58
C SER A 112 -2.24 15.67 2.77
N ALA A 113 -1.13 16.15 3.33
CA ALA A 113 -1.12 17.32 4.18
C ALA A 113 -1.17 18.61 3.33
N THR A 114 -1.53 19.72 3.97
CA THR A 114 -1.39 21.06 3.42
C THR A 114 0.10 21.46 3.41
N ILE A 115 0.58 21.99 2.29
CA ILE A 115 1.90 22.64 2.15
C ILE A 115 1.77 24.12 2.52
#